data_AF-A0A0P7ZRT8-F1
#
_entry.id   AF-A0A0P7ZRT8-F1
#
_cell.length_a   1.000
_cell.length_b   1.000
_cell.length_c   1.000
_cell.angle_alpha   90.00
_cell.angle_beta   90.00
_cell.angle_gamma   90.00
#
_symmetry.space_group_name_H-M   'P 1'
#
loop_
_entity.id
_entity.type
_entity.pdbx_description
1 polymer ?
#
loop_
_entity_poly.entity_id
_entity_poly.type
_entity_poly.pdbx_seq_one_letter_code
_entity_poly.pdbx_strand_id
1 'polypeptide(L)'
;MTANEIKSQVDQLKIDAPEVDNGEVQARVQRLIGLIKKSLRSQTLTAKTQKELARLLSLAPSLKDHHTQQLDLLDLAVSLLIESDETNHHQPLTGNATDTTVSHASKDSNVSKASNASKIFKGSKKEPKNLVFVQETRRQIDQQSRTYPDVMRAIFTGNGTPYIRLVSGLSWFFFVFVLAPLLLLGATLVVREAARDLADYTEAKQTAASLTNENTKLQGANAQLATEKERLENRNKALIAQLGVTESKLSNLSEHLVVSSEAAAQNGGVSARQVTVSLGTLEDISRDISTELRVNDTVGPVPAATPLPSPVTLESPNNEPNNEPNNEPNNEPNNGTTEQAAMPNAGSADNPVIRPTAGSVPEASSASVPAKIRDAAAGAITTVDDLVTNRFSLILLAISMGALGSTISVIVRADTFIQQAQQSDNDLFLTGFFRPFVGMSFAIFCVALVEAGIFSGLFDIDNRQDADRAYFYVAIAFVAGFSERLVRDVVIKTEDTLAGPKPRE
;
A
#
# COMPACT_ATOMS: atom_id res chain seq x y z
N MET A 1 30.26 5.67 50.77
CA MET A 1 30.97 5.18 49.58
C MET A 1 32.46 5.35 49.80
N THR A 2 33.14 4.23 50.03
CA THR A 2 34.60 4.19 50.10
C THR A 2 35.19 4.19 48.69
N ALA A 3 36.45 4.58 48.52
CA ALA A 3 37.11 4.60 47.20
C ALA A 3 37.05 3.22 46.48
N ASN A 4 37.05 2.13 47.24
CA ASN A 4 36.95 0.76 46.72
C ASN A 4 35.55 0.44 46.17
N GLU A 5 34.51 0.99 46.77
CA GLU A 5 33.12 0.79 46.35
C GLU A 5 32.80 1.55 45.06
N ILE A 6 33.40 2.74 44.89
CA ILE A 6 33.33 3.51 43.63
C ILE A 6 34.03 2.75 42.50
N LYS A 7 35.21 2.16 42.76
CA LYS A 7 35.94 1.37 41.76
C LYS A 7 35.14 0.16 41.27
N SER A 8 34.48 -0.55 42.19
CA SER A 8 33.64 -1.71 41.84
C SER A 8 32.44 -1.35 40.97
N GLN A 9 31.79 -0.20 41.21
CA GLN A 9 30.66 0.25 40.37
C GLN A 9 31.09 0.68 38.96
N VAL A 10 32.28 1.26 38.81
CA VAL A 10 32.82 1.66 37.51
C VAL A 10 33.11 0.44 36.61
N ASP A 11 33.58 -0.66 37.21
CA ASP A 11 33.92 -1.88 36.48
C ASP A 11 32.68 -2.70 36.06
N GLN A 12 31.52 -2.51 36.71
CA GLN A 12 30.27 -3.19 36.36
C GLN A 12 29.49 -2.54 35.19
N LEU A 13 29.83 -1.31 34.79
CA LEU A 13 29.19 -0.61 33.67
C LEU A 13 29.81 -1.03 32.32
N LYS A 14 29.39 -2.20 31.82
CA LYS A 14 29.64 -2.69 30.45
C LYS A 14 28.42 -2.32 29.59
N ILE A 15 28.63 -1.49 28.56
CA ILE A 15 27.55 -0.99 27.70
C ILE A 15 27.79 -1.55 26.30
N ASP A 16 26.89 -2.40 25.84
CA ASP A 16 26.89 -2.93 24.48
C ASP A 16 26.42 -1.85 23.49
N ALA A 17 27.05 -1.78 22.32
CA ALA A 17 26.83 -0.74 21.31
C ALA A 17 25.73 -1.13 20.32
N PRO A 18 24.66 -0.33 20.14
CA PRO A 18 23.75 -0.46 19.00
C PRO A 18 24.17 0.45 17.84
N GLU A 19 23.68 0.11 16.65
CA GLU A 19 23.97 0.70 15.35
C GLU A 19 22.74 1.48 14.81
N VAL A 20 23.00 2.45 13.91
CA VAL A 20 22.10 3.35 13.14
C VAL A 20 22.11 4.83 13.58
N ASP A 21 22.59 5.68 12.66
CA ASP A 21 22.52 7.15 12.45
C ASP A 21 22.33 8.15 13.63
N ASN A 22 22.59 7.71 14.85
CA ASN A 22 22.85 8.53 16.04
C ASN A 22 24.36 8.54 16.36
N GLY A 23 25.18 8.21 15.35
CA GLY A 23 26.59 7.87 15.52
C GLY A 23 27.42 8.97 16.18
N GLU A 24 27.16 10.25 15.86
CA GLU A 24 27.92 11.36 16.44
C GLU A 24 27.60 11.56 17.92
N VAL A 25 26.31 11.62 18.28
CA VAL A 25 25.88 11.80 19.68
C VAL A 25 26.36 10.62 20.52
N GLN A 26 26.18 9.39 20.03
CA GLN A 26 26.65 8.18 20.70
C GLN A 26 28.18 8.14 20.82
N ALA A 27 28.92 8.53 19.78
CA ALA A 27 30.38 8.62 19.84
C ALA A 27 30.84 9.66 20.86
N ARG A 28 30.18 10.83 20.93
CA ARG A 28 30.46 11.86 21.93
C ARG A 28 30.15 11.38 23.35
N VAL A 29 29.01 10.71 23.57
CA VAL A 29 28.66 10.09 24.86
C VAL A 29 29.73 9.07 25.26
N GLN A 30 30.15 8.19 24.35
CA GLN A 30 31.18 7.18 24.62
C GLN A 30 32.55 7.81 24.90
N ARG A 31 32.90 8.87 24.18
CA ARG A 31 34.11 9.67 24.44
C ARG A 31 34.08 10.27 25.84
N LEU A 32 32.97 10.89 26.23
CA LEU A 32 32.75 11.45 27.56
C LEU A 32 32.87 10.39 28.67
N ILE A 33 32.21 9.25 28.49
CA ILE A 33 32.31 8.10 29.40
C ILE A 33 33.78 7.65 29.52
N GLY A 34 34.49 7.56 28.41
CA GLY A 34 35.91 7.19 28.35
C GLY A 34 36.79 8.19 29.12
N LEU A 35 36.57 9.49 28.93
CA LEU A 35 37.28 10.56 29.65
C LEU A 35 37.02 10.49 31.15
N ILE A 36 35.76 10.40 31.58
CA ILE A 36 35.40 10.29 33.00
C ILE A 36 36.03 9.04 33.62
N LYS A 37 35.96 7.88 32.96
CA LYS A 37 36.58 6.63 33.45
C LYS A 37 38.10 6.76 33.56
N LYS A 38 38.77 7.40 32.60
CA LYS A 38 40.22 7.65 32.62
C LYS A 38 40.60 8.55 33.80
N SER A 39 39.88 9.65 34.01
CA SER A 39 40.14 10.59 35.11
C SER A 39 39.85 9.98 36.49
N LEU A 40 38.80 9.16 36.63
CA LEU A 40 38.54 8.43 37.88
C LEU A 40 39.66 7.44 38.24
N ARG A 41 40.39 6.90 37.25
CA ARG A 41 41.50 5.96 37.47
C ARG A 41 42.82 6.63 37.85
N SER A 42 43.03 7.92 37.55
CA SER A 42 44.33 8.59 37.75
C SER A 42 44.71 8.79 39.22
N GLN A 43 43.81 8.58 40.17
CA GLN A 43 43.99 8.76 41.64
C GLN A 43 44.46 10.16 42.09
N THR A 44 44.72 11.10 41.18
CA THR A 44 45.11 12.48 41.48
C THR A 44 43.94 13.33 41.98
N LEU A 45 42.72 12.96 41.58
CA LEU A 45 41.50 13.72 41.88
C LEU A 45 41.13 13.70 43.36
N THR A 46 40.72 14.85 43.89
CA THR A 46 40.13 14.90 45.24
C THR A 46 38.87 14.02 45.35
N ALA A 47 38.62 13.44 46.53
CA ALA A 47 37.46 12.57 46.77
C ALA A 47 36.10 13.25 46.45
N LYS A 48 36.02 14.58 46.57
CA LYS A 48 34.81 15.35 46.24
C LYS A 48 34.61 15.42 44.71
N THR A 49 35.68 15.67 43.96
CA THR A 49 35.67 15.66 42.48
C THR A 49 35.34 14.27 41.93
N GLN A 50 35.94 13.22 42.49
CA GLN A 50 35.64 11.83 42.09
C GLN A 50 34.16 11.48 42.30
N LYS A 51 33.58 11.89 43.43
CA LYS A 51 32.16 11.66 43.73
C LYS A 51 31.24 12.37 42.72
N GLU A 52 31.55 13.60 42.32
CA GLU A 52 30.75 14.32 41.33
C GLU A 52 30.91 13.75 39.91
N LEU A 53 32.13 13.36 39.50
CA LEU A 53 32.34 12.66 38.23
C LEU A 53 31.56 11.34 38.15
N ALA A 54 31.52 10.56 39.23
CA ALA A 54 30.72 9.34 39.30
C ALA A 54 29.21 9.61 39.15
N ARG A 55 28.73 10.72 39.73
CA ARG A 55 27.33 11.15 39.57
C ARG A 55 27.02 11.61 38.14
N LEU A 56 27.90 12.37 37.50
CA LEU A 56 27.77 12.74 36.10
C LEU A 56 27.77 11.51 35.19
N LEU A 57 28.63 10.53 35.47
CA LEU A 57 28.66 9.26 34.74
C LEU A 57 27.33 8.50 34.81
N SER A 58 26.63 8.56 35.95
CA SER A 58 25.31 7.93 36.10
C SER A 58 24.21 8.57 35.24
N LEU A 59 24.40 9.82 34.79
CA LEU A 59 23.48 10.53 33.88
C LEU A 59 23.81 10.29 32.40
N ALA A 60 25.01 9.81 32.07
CA ALA A 60 25.41 9.58 30.69
C ALA A 60 24.49 8.60 29.92
N PRO A 61 23.99 7.49 30.52
CA PRO A 61 23.07 6.58 29.84
C PRO A 61 21.70 7.19 29.50
N SER A 62 21.24 8.20 30.25
CA SER A 62 19.94 8.83 30.02
C SER A 62 19.95 9.89 28.91
N LEU A 63 21.12 10.23 28.36
CA LEU A 63 21.28 11.27 27.34
C LEU A 63 21.13 10.74 25.90
N LYS A 64 20.51 9.57 25.73
CA LYS A 64 20.77 8.72 24.56
C LYS A 64 20.27 9.25 23.21
N ASP A 65 19.26 10.12 23.15
CA ASP A 65 18.63 10.36 21.84
C ASP A 65 18.57 11.80 21.34
N HIS A 66 18.19 12.84 22.10
CA HIS A 66 17.87 14.15 21.47
C HIS A 66 18.40 15.43 22.14
N HIS A 67 19.39 15.32 23.01
CA HIS A 67 19.79 16.45 23.87
C HIS A 67 21.25 16.87 23.66
N THR A 68 21.59 17.29 22.43
CA THR A 68 22.93 17.80 22.08
C THR A 68 23.40 18.91 23.03
N GLN A 69 22.50 19.81 23.42
CA GLN A 69 22.80 20.88 24.40
C GLN A 69 23.15 20.34 25.79
N GLN A 70 22.48 19.28 26.25
CA GLN A 70 22.82 18.65 27.54
C GLN A 70 24.16 17.94 27.45
N LEU A 71 24.48 17.39 26.28
CA LEU A 71 25.77 16.76 26.01
C LEU A 71 26.90 17.79 26.06
N ASP A 72 26.71 18.97 25.46
CA ASP A 72 27.69 20.06 25.49
C ASP A 72 27.87 20.61 26.92
N LEU A 73 26.79 20.75 27.68
CA LEU A 73 26.83 21.12 29.10
C LEU A 73 27.56 20.07 29.95
N LEU A 74 27.32 18.78 29.67
CA LEU A 74 28.00 17.68 30.35
C LEU A 74 29.50 17.68 30.01
N ASP A 75 29.86 17.87 28.74
CA ASP A 75 31.26 17.94 28.28
C ASP A 75 32.02 19.10 28.94
N LEU A 76 31.38 20.28 29.00
CA LEU A 76 31.92 21.45 29.68
C LEU A 76 32.10 21.19 31.19
N ALA A 77 31.12 20.59 31.85
CA ALA A 77 31.19 20.28 33.27
C ALA A 77 32.30 19.27 33.59
N VAL A 78 32.47 18.23 32.76
CA VAL A 78 33.54 17.24 32.90
C VAL A 78 34.92 17.89 32.70
N SER A 79 35.06 18.72 31.66
CA SER A 79 36.32 19.41 31.37
C SER A 79 36.74 20.35 32.51
N LEU A 80 35.80 21.16 33.02
CA LEU A 80 36.05 22.07 34.14
C LEU A 80 36.44 21.35 35.44
N LEU A 81 35.88 20.16 35.70
CA LEU A 81 36.26 19.36 36.87
C LEU A 81 37.71 18.85 36.75
N ILE A 82 38.10 18.36 35.58
CA ILE A 82 39.43 17.81 35.33
C ILE A 82 40.49 18.92 35.44
N GLU A 83 40.28 20.06 34.77
CA GLU A 83 41.22 21.19 34.77
C GLU A 83 41.40 21.83 36.17
N SER A 84 40.32 21.87 36.97
CA SER A 84 40.36 22.43 38.33
C SER A 84 41.26 21.66 39.29
N ASP A 85 41.53 20.38 39.01
CA ASP A 85 42.32 19.52 39.89
C ASP A 85 43.82 19.62 39.55
N GLU A 86 44.16 19.72 38.25
CA GLU A 86 45.54 19.89 37.77
C GLU A 86 46.18 21.18 38.29
N THR A 87 45.41 22.27 38.35
CA THR A 87 45.90 23.58 38.82
C THR A 87 46.22 23.62 40.32
N ASN A 88 45.60 22.75 41.13
CA ASN A 88 45.83 22.70 42.58
C ASN A 88 47.13 21.97 42.98
N HIS A 89 47.77 21.23 42.08
CA HIS A 89 49.02 20.50 42.36
C HIS A 89 50.30 21.22 41.94
N HIS A 90 50.19 22.35 41.22
CA HIS A 90 51.35 23.11 40.72
C HIS A 90 51.63 24.41 41.47
N GLN A 91 51.16 24.57 42.71
CA GLN A 91 51.61 25.68 43.56
C GLN A 91 52.84 25.21 44.37
N PRO A 92 54.08 25.46 43.90
CA PRO A 92 55.27 25.13 44.68
C PRO A 92 55.25 25.94 45.97
N LEU A 93 55.46 25.25 47.09
CA LEU A 93 55.76 25.83 48.39
C LEU A 93 57.13 26.53 48.34
N THR A 94 57.26 27.64 47.62
CA THR A 94 58.41 28.53 47.76
C THR A 94 58.19 29.43 48.96
N GLY A 95 58.37 28.84 50.15
CA GLY A 95 58.67 29.60 51.34
C GLY A 95 60.03 30.25 51.19
N ASN A 96 60.06 31.54 50.86
CA ASN A 96 61.18 32.41 51.21
C ASN A 96 60.62 33.62 51.94
N ALA A 97 60.67 33.52 53.26
CA ALA A 97 60.61 34.66 54.16
C ALA A 97 61.86 35.51 53.91
N THR A 98 61.68 36.70 53.38
CA THR A 98 62.64 37.79 53.62
C THR A 98 61.87 38.92 54.27
N ASP A 99 62.21 39.13 55.54
CA ASP A 99 61.98 40.35 56.28
C ASP A 99 62.41 41.56 55.44
N THR A 100 61.53 42.53 55.28
CA THR A 100 61.96 43.92 55.18
C THR A 100 60.98 44.79 55.93
N THR A 101 61.38 45.10 57.15
CA THR A 101 60.91 46.16 58.01
C THR A 101 61.18 47.52 57.35
N VAL A 102 60.13 48.28 57.02
CA VAL A 102 60.20 49.75 57.05
C VAL A 102 58.94 50.28 57.72
N SER A 103 59.19 50.87 58.87
CA SER A 103 58.32 51.70 59.68
C SER A 103 57.74 52.89 58.91
N HIS A 104 56.44 53.16 59.06
CA HIS A 104 56.01 54.52 59.37
C HIS A 104 54.72 54.52 60.20
N ALA A 105 54.84 55.13 61.37
CA ALA A 105 53.77 55.42 62.31
C ALA A 105 52.92 56.61 61.85
N SER A 106 51.60 56.50 62.00
CA SER A 106 50.71 57.58 62.47
C SER A 106 49.34 56.92 62.74
N LYS A 107 48.95 56.62 63.97
CA LYS A 107 48.50 57.46 65.10
C LYS A 107 47.06 57.99 64.90
N ASP A 108 46.23 57.67 65.90
CA ASP A 108 44.91 58.22 66.26
C ASP A 108 43.73 57.80 65.35
N SER A 109 42.56 57.35 65.82
CA SER A 109 41.98 57.29 67.17
C SER A 109 40.70 56.42 67.21
N ASN A 110 40.48 55.81 68.37
CA ASN A 110 39.24 55.70 69.13
C ASN A 110 37.99 54.91 68.67
N VAL A 111 37.62 53.98 69.59
CA VAL A 111 36.28 53.82 70.22
C VAL A 111 35.24 53.08 69.35
N SER A 112 34.55 52.01 69.74
CA SER A 112 34.47 51.24 70.99
C SER A 112 33.58 50.00 70.77
N LYS A 113 33.84 48.94 71.54
CA LYS A 113 32.86 48.00 72.12
C LYS A 113 31.80 47.38 71.17
N ALA A 114 32.03 46.13 70.81
CA ALA A 114 31.04 45.06 70.99
C ALA A 114 31.75 43.70 71.10
N SER A 115 31.85 43.22 72.32
CA SER A 115 32.32 41.88 72.70
C SER A 115 31.27 40.82 72.35
N ASN A 116 31.76 39.62 71.99
CA ASN A 116 31.07 38.32 71.93
C ASN A 116 30.45 37.87 70.61
N ALA A 117 31.30 37.50 69.63
CA ALA A 117 30.93 36.55 68.56
C ALA A 117 32.15 35.80 67.96
N SER A 118 33.26 35.64 68.69
CA SER A 118 34.51 35.07 68.16
C SER A 118 34.78 33.65 68.67
N LYS A 119 33.90 32.71 68.32
CA LYS A 119 34.16 31.26 68.31
C LYS A 119 33.10 30.67 67.38
N ILE A 120 33.51 29.83 66.43
CA ILE A 120 32.70 29.31 65.29
C ILE A 120 32.76 30.22 64.03
N PHE A 121 33.96 30.63 63.62
CA PHE A 121 34.26 30.71 62.19
C PHE A 121 35.36 29.69 61.91
N LYS A 122 34.97 28.42 61.77
CA LYS A 122 35.77 27.44 61.03
C LYS A 122 36.00 28.07 59.67
N GLY A 123 37.26 28.40 59.36
CA GLY A 123 37.63 29.01 58.08
C GLY A 123 36.94 28.25 56.95
N SER A 124 35.95 28.88 56.31
CA SER A 124 35.25 28.29 55.19
C SER A 124 36.29 28.14 54.09
N LYS A 125 36.84 26.94 53.92
CA LYS A 125 37.61 26.59 52.74
C LYS A 125 36.72 26.98 51.56
N LYS A 126 37.09 28.04 50.84
CA LYS A 126 36.32 28.50 49.69
C LYS A 126 36.17 27.29 48.77
N GLU A 127 34.95 26.82 48.61
CA GLU A 127 34.71 25.72 47.70
C GLU A 127 35.18 26.16 46.31
N PRO A 128 35.87 25.29 45.55
CA PRO A 128 36.28 25.63 44.21
C PRO A 128 35.04 25.98 43.38
N LYS A 129 35.02 27.19 42.81
CA LYS A 129 33.86 27.73 42.06
C LYS A 129 33.37 26.77 40.97
N ASN A 130 34.29 26.02 40.38
CA ASN A 130 34.01 25.04 39.32
C ASN A 130 33.12 23.89 39.82
N LEU A 131 33.26 23.48 41.08
CA LEU A 131 32.44 22.40 41.65
C LEU A 131 30.98 22.83 41.82
N VAL A 132 30.74 24.08 42.19
CA VAL A 132 29.38 24.63 42.33
C VAL A 132 28.69 24.67 40.97
N PHE A 133 29.40 25.12 39.93
CA PHE A 133 28.88 25.09 38.56
C PHE A 133 28.49 23.67 38.14
N VAL A 134 29.36 22.69 38.38
CA VAL A 134 29.12 21.30 37.95
C VAL A 134 27.94 20.67 38.70
N GLN A 135 27.77 20.98 39.99
CA GLN A 135 26.61 20.54 40.75
C GLN A 135 25.30 21.14 40.21
N GLU A 136 25.34 22.41 39.78
CA GLU A 136 24.19 23.08 39.19
C GLU A 136 23.87 22.52 37.80
N THR A 137 24.87 22.32 36.94
CA THR A 137 24.70 21.67 35.63
C THR A 137 24.09 20.28 35.76
N ARG A 138 24.55 19.48 36.73
CA ARG A 138 23.96 18.17 37.03
C ARG A 138 22.48 18.29 37.39
N ARG A 139 22.13 19.28 38.22
CA ARG A 139 20.74 19.53 38.65
C ARG A 139 19.86 19.93 37.46
N GLN A 140 20.38 20.75 36.54
CA GLN A 140 19.66 21.15 35.34
C GLN A 140 19.43 19.96 34.39
N ILE A 141 20.44 19.10 34.18
CA ILE A 141 20.29 17.90 33.33
C ILE A 141 19.28 16.91 33.93
N ASP A 142 19.35 16.65 35.25
CA ASP A 142 18.37 15.78 35.94
C ASP A 142 16.96 16.38 35.90
N GLN A 143 16.83 17.71 36.05
CA GLN A 143 15.53 18.37 35.94
C GLN A 143 14.98 18.31 34.52
N GLN A 144 15.79 18.59 33.50
CA GLN A 144 15.34 18.58 32.11
C GLN A 144 15.01 17.17 31.62
N SER A 145 15.84 16.17 31.95
CA SER A 145 15.56 14.76 31.60
C SER A 145 14.27 14.24 32.24
N ARG A 146 13.89 14.74 33.42
CA ARG A 146 12.58 14.45 34.04
C ARG A 146 11.42 15.27 33.47
N THR A 147 11.70 16.46 32.96
CA THR A 147 10.67 17.41 32.49
C THR A 147 10.20 17.08 31.06
N TYR A 148 11.05 16.45 30.24
CA TYR A 148 10.75 16.07 28.86
C TYR A 148 10.83 14.55 28.65
N PRO A 149 9.96 13.74 29.27
CA PRO A 149 9.78 12.36 28.82
C PRO A 149 9.33 12.37 27.36
N ASP A 150 9.72 11.36 26.57
CA ASP A 150 9.32 11.20 25.17
C ASP A 150 7.87 11.65 24.96
N VAL A 151 7.70 12.81 24.32
CA VAL A 151 6.40 13.48 24.21
C VAL A 151 5.37 12.54 23.60
N MET A 152 5.80 11.75 22.61
CA MET A 152 4.96 10.73 21.97
C MET A 152 4.50 9.65 22.96
N ARG A 153 5.41 9.09 23.77
CA ARG A 153 5.05 8.08 24.77
C ARG A 153 4.17 8.65 25.88
N ALA A 154 4.43 9.89 26.30
CA ALA A 154 3.60 10.59 27.28
C ALA A 154 2.18 10.83 26.75
N ILE A 155 2.04 11.20 25.46
CA ILE A 155 0.75 11.32 24.78
C ILE A 155 0.01 9.98 24.71
N PHE A 156 0.69 8.86 24.45
CA PHE A 156 -0.01 7.56 24.40
C PHE A 156 -0.35 6.98 25.78
N THR A 157 0.46 7.25 26.79
CA THR A 157 0.23 6.72 28.15
C THR A 157 -0.69 7.58 28.99
N GLY A 158 -1.02 8.80 28.55
CA GLY A 158 -1.82 9.76 29.33
C GLY A 158 -1.12 10.25 30.60
N ASN A 159 0.17 9.94 30.76
CA ASN A 159 0.96 10.36 31.91
C ASN A 159 1.73 11.63 31.56
N GLY A 160 1.49 12.72 32.30
CA GLY A 160 2.21 13.97 32.09
C GLY A 160 1.48 15.19 32.64
N THR A 161 1.89 16.35 32.13
CA THR A 161 1.27 17.65 32.43
C THR A 161 -0.22 17.66 32.03
N PRO A 162 -1.06 18.53 32.62
CA PRO A 162 -2.47 18.64 32.25
C PRO A 162 -2.68 18.80 30.73
N TYR A 163 -1.80 19.55 30.07
CA TYR A 163 -1.80 19.70 28.61
C TYR A 163 -1.60 18.37 27.88
N ILE A 164 -0.61 17.56 28.29
CA ILE A 164 -0.36 16.24 27.69
C ILE A 164 -1.56 15.31 27.89
N ARG A 165 -2.23 15.35 29.05
CA ARG A 165 -3.44 14.54 29.30
C ARG A 165 -4.58 14.92 28.36
N LEU A 166 -4.81 16.22 28.16
CA LEU A 166 -5.82 16.73 27.22
C LEU A 166 -5.50 16.28 25.78
N VAL A 167 -4.26 16.49 25.34
CA VAL A 167 -3.81 16.12 23.99
C VAL A 167 -3.82 14.59 23.80
N SER A 168 -3.51 13.82 24.84
CA SER A 168 -3.60 12.37 24.86
C SER A 168 -5.01 11.88 24.58
N GLY A 169 -6.01 12.41 25.30
CA GLY A 169 -7.42 12.08 25.07
C GLY A 169 -7.88 12.42 23.65
N LEU A 170 -7.45 13.59 23.15
CA LEU A 170 -7.74 14.04 21.79
C LEU A 170 -7.10 13.14 20.72
N SER A 171 -5.84 12.75 20.94
CA SER A 171 -5.08 11.88 20.03
C SER A 171 -5.70 10.48 19.97
N TRP A 172 -6.12 9.96 21.13
CA TRP A 172 -6.79 8.67 21.21
C TRP A 172 -8.15 8.67 20.51
N PHE A 173 -8.90 9.76 20.66
CA PHE A 173 -10.12 9.98 19.90
C PHE A 173 -9.86 9.95 18.38
N PHE A 174 -8.88 10.72 17.88
CA PHE A 174 -8.56 10.71 16.44
C PHE A 174 -8.14 9.34 15.95
N PHE A 175 -7.31 8.63 16.72
CA PHE A 175 -6.85 7.31 16.34
C PHE A 175 -8.02 6.33 16.20
N VAL A 176 -8.91 6.28 17.20
CA VAL A 176 -10.02 5.32 17.25
C VAL A 176 -11.16 5.67 16.29
N PHE A 177 -11.51 6.95 16.15
CA PHE A 177 -12.71 7.36 15.43
C PHE A 177 -12.46 7.97 14.05
N VAL A 178 -11.23 8.37 13.74
CA VAL A 178 -10.89 8.92 12.43
C VAL A 178 -9.94 7.98 11.70
N LEU A 179 -8.80 7.65 12.30
CA LEU A 179 -7.77 6.87 11.62
C LEU A 179 -8.17 5.39 11.46
N ALA A 180 -8.66 4.74 12.52
CA ALA A 180 -9.02 3.33 12.45
C ALA A 180 -10.16 3.03 11.46
N PRO A 181 -11.27 3.80 11.41
CA PRO A 181 -12.31 3.60 10.40
C PRO A 181 -11.81 3.91 8.98
N LEU A 182 -10.94 4.90 8.80
CA LEU A 182 -10.35 5.22 7.50
C LEU A 182 -9.41 4.11 7.01
N LEU A 183 -8.61 3.54 7.91
CA LEU A 183 -7.78 2.37 7.61
C LEU A 183 -8.64 1.13 7.30
N LEU A 184 -9.72 0.93 8.06
CA LEU A 184 -10.66 -0.17 7.81
C LEU A 184 -11.34 -0.01 6.45
N LEU A 185 -11.85 1.18 6.12
CA LEU A 185 -12.43 1.50 4.82
C LEU A 185 -11.41 1.30 3.70
N GLY A 186 -10.20 1.84 3.85
CA GLY A 186 -9.11 1.64 2.89
C GLY A 186 -8.79 0.16 2.68
N ALA A 187 -8.70 -0.63 3.75
CA ALA A 187 -8.50 -2.07 3.66
C ALA A 187 -9.64 -2.78 2.95
N THR A 188 -10.90 -2.40 3.20
CA THR A 188 -12.05 -2.99 2.50
C THR A 188 -12.04 -2.66 1.01
N LEU A 189 -11.59 -1.46 0.61
CA LEU A 189 -11.45 -1.08 -0.81
C LEU A 189 -10.33 -1.88 -1.49
N VAL A 190 -9.19 -2.08 -0.82
CA VAL A 190 -8.08 -2.90 -1.35
C VAL A 190 -8.50 -4.36 -1.49
N VAL A 191 -9.18 -4.93 -0.49
CA VAL A 191 -9.70 -6.31 -0.56
C VAL A 191 -10.75 -6.44 -1.65
N ARG A 192 -11.60 -5.42 -1.83
CA ARG A 192 -12.60 -5.38 -2.90
C ARG A 192 -11.95 -5.39 -4.28
N GLU A 193 -10.91 -4.59 -4.49
CA GLU A 193 -10.21 -4.55 -5.77
C GLU A 193 -9.49 -5.87 -6.05
N ALA A 194 -8.80 -6.44 -5.05
CA ALA A 194 -8.20 -7.76 -5.17
C ALA A 194 -9.23 -8.87 -5.45
N ALA A 195 -10.45 -8.76 -4.91
CA ALA A 195 -11.52 -9.70 -5.18
C ALA A 195 -12.07 -9.57 -6.61
N ARG A 196 -12.13 -8.35 -7.16
CA ARG A 196 -12.48 -8.12 -8.58
C ARG A 196 -11.43 -8.72 -9.51
N ASP A 197 -10.15 -8.43 -9.26
CA ASP A 197 -9.04 -9.00 -10.05
C ASP A 197 -9.06 -10.54 -10.03
N LEU A 198 -9.41 -11.13 -8.87
CA LEU A 198 -9.53 -12.58 -8.76
C LEU A 198 -10.72 -13.12 -9.55
N ALA A 199 -11.86 -12.42 -9.56
CA ALA A 199 -13.04 -12.80 -10.33
C ALA A 199 -12.72 -12.75 -11.84
N ASP A 200 -12.11 -11.67 -12.32
CA ASP A 200 -11.71 -11.49 -13.72
C ASP A 200 -10.69 -12.56 -14.15
N TYR A 201 -9.75 -12.90 -13.26
CA TYR A 201 -8.81 -13.99 -13.52
C TYR A 201 -9.51 -15.35 -13.67
N THR A 202 -10.56 -15.63 -12.89
CA THR A 202 -11.30 -16.89 -13.03
C THR A 202 -12.08 -16.98 -14.34
N GLU A 203 -12.65 -15.85 -14.79
CA GLU A 203 -13.35 -15.78 -16.09
C GLU A 203 -12.35 -15.93 -17.24
N ALA A 204 -11.23 -15.20 -17.20
CA ALA A 204 -10.15 -15.33 -18.17
C ALA A 204 -9.63 -16.78 -18.27
N LYS A 205 -9.50 -17.48 -17.13
CA LYS A 205 -9.09 -18.89 -17.09
C LYS A 205 -10.12 -19.83 -17.74
N GLN A 206 -11.42 -19.58 -17.54
CA GLN A 206 -12.49 -20.36 -18.17
C GLN A 206 -12.51 -20.14 -19.69
N THR A 207 -12.36 -18.88 -20.13
CA THR A 207 -12.27 -18.53 -21.55
C THR A 207 -11.05 -19.16 -22.21
N ALA A 208 -9.89 -19.13 -21.55
CA ALA A 208 -8.68 -19.80 -22.03
C ALA A 208 -8.87 -21.33 -22.17
N ALA A 209 -9.53 -21.97 -21.19
CA ALA A 209 -9.84 -23.39 -21.27
C ALA A 209 -10.80 -23.71 -22.44
N SER A 210 -11.82 -22.87 -22.66
CA SER A 210 -12.73 -23.01 -23.81
C SER A 210 -11.98 -22.90 -25.14
N LEU A 211 -11.10 -21.91 -25.29
CA LEU A 211 -10.26 -21.74 -26.49
C LEU A 211 -9.34 -22.94 -26.74
N THR A 212 -8.77 -23.55 -25.70
CA THR A 212 -7.97 -24.77 -25.87
C THR A 212 -8.79 -25.96 -26.36
N ASN A 213 -10.03 -26.12 -25.87
CA ASN A 213 -10.94 -27.16 -26.33
C ASN A 213 -11.40 -26.93 -27.78
N GLU A 214 -11.61 -25.68 -28.17
CA GLU A 214 -11.96 -25.34 -29.55
C GLU A 214 -10.80 -25.57 -30.51
N ASN A 215 -9.58 -25.19 -30.11
CA ASN A 215 -8.38 -25.42 -30.92
C ASN A 215 -8.09 -26.92 -31.11
N THR A 216 -8.29 -27.75 -30.08
CA THR A 216 -8.16 -29.21 -30.22
C THR A 216 -9.22 -29.81 -31.15
N LYS A 217 -10.46 -29.31 -31.13
CA LYS A 217 -11.49 -29.69 -32.12
C LYS A 217 -11.10 -29.30 -33.54
N LEU A 218 -10.58 -28.09 -33.75
CA LEU A 218 -10.13 -27.62 -35.07
C LEU A 218 -8.93 -28.44 -35.58
N GLN A 219 -7.98 -28.81 -34.71
CA GLN A 219 -6.89 -29.71 -35.08
C GLN A 219 -7.40 -31.10 -35.48
N GLY A 220 -8.39 -31.64 -34.77
CA GLY A 220 -9.05 -32.90 -35.12
C GLY A 220 -9.74 -32.83 -36.48
N ALA A 221 -10.48 -31.75 -36.76
CA ALA A 221 -11.13 -31.52 -38.05
C ALA A 221 -10.11 -31.40 -39.19
N ASN A 222 -9.00 -30.70 -38.97
CA ASN A 222 -7.92 -30.59 -39.95
C ASN A 222 -7.25 -31.94 -40.24
N ALA A 223 -7.06 -32.79 -39.23
CA ALA A 223 -6.55 -34.15 -39.42
C ALA A 223 -7.52 -35.02 -40.22
N GLN A 224 -8.83 -34.89 -39.99
CA GLN A 224 -9.85 -35.57 -40.78
C GLN A 224 -9.84 -35.10 -42.24
N LEU A 225 -9.76 -33.80 -42.48
CA LEU A 225 -9.69 -33.23 -43.83
C LEU A 225 -8.41 -33.67 -44.57
N ALA A 226 -7.28 -33.79 -43.87
CA ALA A 226 -6.04 -34.31 -44.44
C ALA A 226 -6.17 -35.78 -44.89
N THR A 227 -6.80 -36.62 -44.05
CA THR A 227 -7.04 -38.03 -44.39
C THR A 227 -8.05 -38.20 -45.52
N GLU A 228 -9.09 -37.36 -45.58
CA GLU A 228 -10.04 -37.35 -46.69
C GLU A 228 -9.36 -36.93 -48.01
N LYS A 229 -8.50 -35.90 -47.97
CA LYS A 229 -7.71 -35.48 -49.13
C LYS A 229 -6.82 -36.62 -49.65
N GLU A 230 -6.08 -37.30 -48.77
CA GLU A 230 -5.24 -38.44 -49.14
C GLU A 230 -6.08 -39.57 -49.77
N ARG A 231 -7.27 -39.85 -49.22
CA ARG A 231 -8.20 -40.85 -49.77
C ARG A 231 -8.67 -40.47 -51.18
N LEU A 232 -8.98 -39.20 -51.42
CA LEU A 232 -9.38 -38.71 -52.74
C LEU A 232 -8.22 -38.75 -53.76
N GLU A 233 -7.01 -38.38 -53.35
CA GLU A 233 -5.81 -38.47 -54.20
C GLU A 233 -5.52 -39.93 -54.60
N ASN A 234 -5.61 -40.86 -53.65
CA ASN A 234 -5.45 -42.29 -53.92
C ASN A 234 -6.54 -42.83 -54.87
N ARG A 235 -7.79 -42.39 -54.69
CA ARG A 235 -8.90 -42.74 -55.59
C ARG A 235 -8.65 -42.21 -57.01
N ASN A 236 -8.18 -40.96 -57.14
CA ASN A 236 -7.86 -40.37 -58.44
C ASN A 236 -6.70 -41.11 -59.13
N LYS A 237 -5.64 -41.44 -58.39
CA LYS A 237 -4.52 -42.24 -58.90
C LYS A 237 -4.97 -43.62 -59.40
N ALA A 238 -5.89 -44.27 -58.68
CA ALA A 238 -6.47 -45.55 -59.10
C ALA A 238 -7.29 -45.41 -60.40
N LEU A 239 -8.10 -44.37 -60.53
CA LEU A 239 -8.87 -44.10 -61.76
C LEU A 239 -7.95 -43.83 -62.96
N ILE A 240 -6.88 -43.06 -62.79
CA ILE A 240 -5.88 -42.81 -63.85
C ILE A 240 -5.21 -44.12 -64.28
N ALA A 241 -4.83 -44.99 -63.33
CA ALA A 241 -4.26 -46.29 -63.63
C ALA A 241 -5.24 -47.19 -64.40
N GLN A 242 -6.52 -47.18 -64.03
CA GLN A 242 -7.56 -47.91 -64.74
C GLN A 242 -7.76 -47.39 -66.17
N LEU A 243 -7.79 -46.07 -66.36
CA LEU A 243 -7.88 -45.46 -67.69
C LEU A 243 -6.71 -45.91 -68.58
N GLY A 244 -5.47 -45.92 -68.05
CA GLY A 244 -4.31 -46.41 -68.79
C GLY A 244 -4.43 -47.88 -69.20
N VAL A 245 -4.98 -48.75 -68.35
CA VAL A 245 -5.27 -50.15 -68.71
C VAL A 245 -6.31 -50.21 -69.83
N THR A 246 -7.41 -49.46 -69.74
CA THR A 246 -8.44 -49.44 -70.78
C THR A 246 -7.91 -48.91 -72.12
N GLU A 247 -7.06 -47.88 -72.09
CA GLU A 247 -6.43 -47.31 -73.29
C GLU A 247 -5.50 -48.35 -73.96
N SER A 248 -4.71 -49.08 -73.18
CA SER A 248 -3.87 -50.17 -73.70
C SER A 248 -4.70 -51.31 -74.33
N LYS A 249 -5.82 -51.70 -73.71
CA LYS A 249 -6.76 -52.70 -74.26
C LYS A 249 -7.34 -52.22 -75.60
N LEU A 250 -7.78 -50.96 -75.67
CA LEU A 250 -8.32 -50.35 -76.90
C LEU A 250 -7.26 -50.26 -78.00
N SER A 251 -6.02 -49.89 -77.67
CA SER A 251 -4.90 -49.84 -78.62
C SER A 251 -4.65 -51.22 -79.24
N ASN A 252 -4.51 -52.26 -78.42
CA ASN A 252 -4.29 -53.64 -78.89
C ASN A 252 -5.44 -54.14 -79.79
N LEU A 253 -6.68 -53.76 -79.46
CA LEU A 253 -7.86 -54.13 -80.24
C LEU A 253 -7.85 -53.42 -81.60
N SER A 254 -7.49 -52.13 -81.62
CA SER A 254 -7.35 -51.37 -82.86
C SER A 254 -6.28 -51.98 -83.78
N GLU A 255 -5.14 -52.40 -83.23
CA GLU A 255 -4.07 -53.06 -83.97
C GLU A 255 -4.54 -54.40 -84.57
N HIS A 256 -5.24 -55.21 -83.77
CA HIS A 256 -5.80 -56.48 -84.24
C HIS A 256 -6.85 -56.29 -85.35
N LEU A 257 -7.68 -55.24 -85.27
CA LEU A 257 -8.65 -54.90 -86.33
C LEU A 257 -7.95 -54.47 -87.62
N VAL A 258 -6.89 -53.67 -87.53
CA VAL A 258 -6.10 -53.26 -88.69
C VAL A 258 -5.49 -54.49 -89.37
N VAL A 259 -4.80 -55.36 -88.62
CA VAL A 259 -4.20 -56.59 -89.14
C VAL A 259 -5.25 -57.53 -89.75
N SER A 260 -6.39 -57.71 -89.08
CA SER A 260 -7.48 -58.56 -89.61
C SER A 260 -8.10 -57.99 -90.88
N SER A 261 -8.20 -56.66 -91.01
CA SER A 261 -8.73 -56.00 -92.21
C SER A 261 -7.77 -56.15 -93.40
N GLU A 262 -6.47 -56.07 -93.16
CA GLU A 262 -5.43 -56.20 -94.19
C GLU A 262 -5.33 -57.66 -94.69
N ALA A 263 -5.42 -58.64 -93.79
CA ALA A 263 -5.48 -60.06 -94.15
C ALA A 263 -6.75 -60.42 -94.96
N ALA A 264 -7.87 -59.75 -94.70
CA ALA A 264 -9.11 -59.92 -95.47
C ALA A 264 -8.98 -59.30 -96.88
N ALA A 265 -8.26 -58.20 -97.04
CA ALA A 265 -8.01 -57.56 -98.32
C ALA A 265 -7.11 -58.40 -99.25
N GLN A 266 -6.13 -59.13 -98.70
CA GLN A 266 -5.20 -59.95 -99.49
C GLN A 266 -5.80 -61.28 -100.00
N ASN A 267 -6.84 -61.81 -99.35
CA ASN A 267 -7.41 -63.14 -99.67
C ASN A 267 -8.59 -63.12 -100.66
N GLY A 268 -8.85 -62.00 -101.34
CA GLY A 268 -9.65 -61.99 -102.58
C GLY A 268 -11.09 -62.54 -102.47
N GLY A 269 -11.70 -62.47 -101.29
CA GLY A 269 -13.06 -62.97 -101.08
C GLY A 269 -13.45 -62.88 -99.61
N VAL A 270 -13.93 -61.71 -99.19
CA VAL A 270 -14.45 -61.49 -97.84
C VAL A 270 -15.74 -62.29 -97.68
N SER A 271 -15.65 -63.51 -97.15
CA SER A 271 -16.82 -64.28 -96.75
C SER A 271 -17.51 -63.51 -95.63
N ALA A 272 -18.80 -63.17 -95.80
CA ALA A 272 -19.60 -62.41 -94.84
C ALA A 272 -19.50 -62.97 -93.39
N ARG A 273 -19.17 -64.25 -93.25
CA ARG A 273 -18.88 -64.93 -91.98
C ARG A 273 -17.73 -64.30 -91.18
N GLN A 274 -16.67 -63.80 -91.83
CA GLN A 274 -15.49 -63.30 -91.13
C GLN A 274 -15.75 -61.92 -90.50
N VAL A 275 -16.56 -61.08 -91.16
CA VAL A 275 -17.04 -59.79 -90.62
C VAL A 275 -17.99 -60.02 -89.44
N THR A 276 -18.81 -61.08 -89.46
CA THR A 276 -19.71 -61.41 -88.33
C THR A 276 -18.93 -61.83 -87.08
N VAL A 277 -17.83 -62.58 -87.24
CA VAL A 277 -16.97 -62.98 -86.12
C VAL A 277 -16.28 -61.77 -85.49
N SER A 278 -15.78 -60.83 -86.30
CA SER A 278 -15.18 -59.59 -85.80
C SER A 278 -16.18 -58.70 -85.05
N LEU A 279 -17.45 -58.62 -85.50
CA LEU A 279 -18.49 -57.87 -84.78
C LEU A 279 -18.86 -58.50 -83.43
N GLY A 280 -18.98 -59.84 -83.37
CA GLY A 280 -19.27 -60.54 -82.12
C GLY A 280 -18.16 -60.35 -81.08
N THR A 281 -16.90 -60.36 -81.54
CA THR A 281 -15.74 -60.08 -80.67
C THR A 281 -15.77 -58.63 -80.14
N LEU A 282 -16.24 -57.68 -80.95
CA LEU A 282 -16.37 -56.28 -80.54
C LEU A 282 -17.48 -56.08 -79.49
N GLU A 283 -18.59 -56.80 -79.65
CA GLU A 283 -19.73 -56.74 -78.72
C GLU A 283 -19.39 -57.40 -77.38
N ASP A 284 -18.67 -58.53 -77.39
CA ASP A 284 -18.19 -59.17 -76.18
C ASP A 284 -17.16 -58.30 -75.45
N ILE A 285 -16.25 -57.64 -76.16
CA ILE A 285 -15.31 -56.70 -75.54
C ILE A 285 -16.02 -55.45 -75.02
N SER A 286 -17.02 -54.91 -75.74
CA SER A 286 -17.83 -53.80 -75.25
C SER A 286 -18.60 -54.16 -74.00
N ARG A 287 -19.13 -55.40 -73.93
CA ARG A 287 -19.79 -55.94 -72.75
C ARG A 287 -18.81 -56.12 -71.59
N ASP A 288 -17.60 -56.63 -71.83
CA ASP A 288 -16.56 -56.80 -70.81
C ASP A 288 -16.05 -55.45 -70.26
N ILE A 289 -15.90 -54.44 -71.11
CA ILE A 289 -15.57 -53.07 -70.66
C ILE A 289 -16.72 -52.51 -69.81
N SER A 290 -17.97 -52.73 -70.23
CA SER A 290 -19.15 -52.26 -69.49
C SER A 290 -19.33 -52.99 -68.16
N THR A 291 -18.97 -54.27 -68.05
CA THR A 291 -19.02 -55.02 -66.79
C THR A 291 -17.86 -54.65 -65.86
N GLU A 292 -16.63 -54.46 -66.36
CA GLU A 292 -15.51 -53.94 -65.56
C GLU A 292 -15.81 -52.53 -65.01
N LEU A 293 -16.44 -51.66 -65.80
CA LEU A 293 -16.88 -50.33 -65.33
C LEU A 293 -17.97 -50.42 -64.26
N ARG A 294 -18.92 -51.37 -64.39
CA ARG A 294 -20.00 -51.58 -63.40
C ARG A 294 -19.53 -52.22 -62.10
N VAL A 295 -18.53 -53.10 -62.14
CA VAL A 295 -17.98 -53.76 -60.93
C VAL A 295 -17.28 -52.75 -59.99
N ASN A 296 -16.88 -51.58 -60.50
CA ASN A 296 -16.32 -50.53 -59.65
C ASN A 296 -17.34 -49.59 -58.99
N ASP A 297 -18.61 -49.60 -59.41
CA ASP A 297 -19.67 -48.94 -58.65
C ASP A 297 -20.04 -49.74 -57.37
N THR A 298 -19.55 -50.97 -57.24
CA THR A 298 -19.68 -51.80 -56.03
C THR A 298 -18.64 -51.51 -54.94
N VAL A 299 -17.76 -50.51 -55.12
CA VAL A 299 -17.06 -49.91 -53.97
C VAL A 299 -18.16 -49.29 -53.11
N GLY A 300 -18.51 -50.01 -52.03
CA GLY A 300 -19.73 -49.81 -51.25
C GLY A 300 -20.05 -48.34 -51.00
N PRO A 301 -21.36 -47.99 -50.92
CA PRO A 301 -21.82 -46.61 -50.86
C PRO A 301 -20.93 -45.86 -49.91
N VAL A 302 -20.32 -44.77 -50.40
CA VAL A 302 -19.56 -43.83 -49.56
C VAL A 302 -20.41 -43.67 -48.32
N PRO A 303 -19.97 -44.15 -47.13
CA PRO A 303 -20.81 -44.14 -45.95
C PRO A 303 -21.27 -42.70 -45.82
N ALA A 304 -22.59 -42.51 -45.93
CA ALA A 304 -23.20 -41.19 -46.13
C ALA A 304 -22.47 -40.24 -45.19
N ALA A 305 -21.75 -39.27 -45.78
CA ALA A 305 -20.88 -38.38 -45.04
C ALA A 305 -21.68 -37.94 -43.82
N THR A 306 -21.23 -38.33 -42.63
CA THR A 306 -21.87 -37.94 -41.38
C THR A 306 -22.08 -36.44 -41.52
N PRO A 307 -23.33 -35.95 -41.50
CA PRO A 307 -23.63 -34.58 -41.92
C PRO A 307 -22.64 -33.68 -41.20
N LEU A 308 -21.85 -32.93 -41.99
CA LEU A 308 -20.94 -31.92 -41.47
C LEU A 308 -21.67 -31.20 -40.35
N PRO A 309 -21.11 -31.14 -39.12
CA PRO A 309 -21.76 -30.43 -38.04
C PRO A 309 -22.09 -29.05 -38.60
N SER A 310 -23.39 -28.72 -38.60
CA SER A 310 -23.88 -27.47 -39.17
C SER A 310 -22.99 -26.34 -38.65
N PRO A 311 -22.58 -25.38 -39.50
CA PRO A 311 -21.71 -24.30 -39.09
C PRO A 311 -22.24 -23.75 -37.77
N VAL A 312 -21.42 -23.85 -36.72
CA VAL A 312 -21.77 -23.37 -35.39
C VAL A 312 -22.17 -21.92 -35.59
N THR A 313 -23.47 -21.67 -35.51
CA THR A 313 -24.01 -20.33 -35.53
C THR A 313 -23.48 -19.72 -34.24
N LEU A 314 -22.44 -18.88 -34.37
CA LEU A 314 -21.99 -18.00 -33.32
C LEU A 314 -23.20 -17.12 -32.97
N GLU A 315 -24.01 -17.56 -32.00
CA GLU A 315 -24.95 -16.68 -31.34
C GLU A 315 -24.12 -15.62 -30.64
N SER A 316 -23.98 -14.45 -31.29
CA SER A 316 -23.55 -13.23 -30.65
C SER A 316 -24.35 -13.06 -29.35
N PRO A 317 -23.71 -12.84 -28.20
CA PRO A 317 -24.43 -12.47 -26.99
C PRO A 317 -24.98 -11.06 -27.21
N ASN A 318 -26.24 -11.01 -27.66
CA ASN A 318 -27.01 -9.80 -27.79
C ASN A 318 -27.57 -9.48 -26.39
N ASN A 319 -26.88 -8.60 -25.66
CA ASN A 319 -27.43 -7.88 -24.52
C ASN A 319 -26.57 -6.64 -24.22
N GLU A 320 -26.81 -5.58 -25.00
CA GLU A 320 -26.60 -4.20 -24.55
C GLU A 320 -27.98 -3.54 -24.40
N PRO A 321 -28.31 -2.94 -23.24
CA PRO A 321 -29.46 -2.07 -23.13
C PRO A 321 -29.09 -0.67 -23.66
N ASN A 322 -29.82 -0.25 -24.68
CA ASN A 322 -29.94 1.13 -25.15
C ASN A 322 -30.10 2.11 -23.99
N ASN A 323 -29.22 3.11 -23.90
CA ASN A 323 -29.53 4.45 -23.43
C ASN A 323 -28.42 5.42 -23.86
N GLU A 324 -28.62 6.07 -25.02
CA GLU A 324 -28.07 7.41 -25.29
C GLU A 324 -29.04 8.47 -24.73
N PRO A 325 -28.54 9.66 -24.37
CA PRO A 325 -28.74 10.76 -25.31
C PRO A 325 -27.54 11.71 -25.49
N ASN A 326 -27.23 11.98 -26.76
CA ASN A 326 -27.01 13.28 -27.42
C ASN A 326 -25.98 14.32 -26.92
N ASN A 327 -25.21 14.79 -27.91
CA ASN A 327 -24.60 16.14 -28.14
C ASN A 327 -23.33 16.47 -27.33
N GLU A 328 -22.18 16.89 -27.90
CA GLU A 328 -21.88 17.99 -28.85
C GLU A 328 -20.44 17.84 -29.47
N PRO A 329 -19.93 18.75 -30.34
CA PRO A 329 -19.02 18.41 -31.45
C PRO A 329 -17.51 18.58 -31.17
N ASN A 330 -16.70 17.79 -31.89
CA ASN A 330 -15.25 17.95 -31.98
C ASN A 330 -14.85 18.82 -33.18
N ASN A 331 -14.07 19.87 -32.91
CA ASN A 331 -13.20 20.55 -33.87
C ASN A 331 -11.82 19.88 -33.87
N GLU A 332 -11.36 19.40 -35.04
CA GLU A 332 -9.94 19.19 -35.34
C GLU A 332 -9.26 20.53 -35.74
N PRO A 333 -7.92 20.61 -35.65
CA PRO A 333 -7.17 20.44 -36.88
C PRO A 333 -5.87 19.63 -36.74
N ASN A 334 -5.79 18.64 -37.64
CA ASN A 334 -4.68 18.23 -38.50
C ASN A 334 -3.38 19.07 -38.51
N ASN A 335 -2.25 18.39 -38.26
CA ASN A 335 -0.94 18.50 -38.94
C ASN A 335 -0.02 17.45 -38.27
N GLY A 336 0.53 16.42 -38.92
CA GLY A 336 1.38 16.48 -40.10
C GLY A 336 2.85 16.55 -39.64
N THR A 337 3.64 15.49 -39.84
CA THR A 337 4.99 15.50 -40.45
C THR A 337 5.72 14.16 -40.24
N THR A 338 6.09 13.60 -41.38
CA THR A 338 7.11 12.61 -41.73
C THR A 338 8.34 12.54 -40.82
N GLU A 339 8.77 11.34 -40.45
CA GLU A 339 10.21 11.02 -40.45
C GLU A 339 10.47 9.53 -40.67
N GLN A 340 11.28 9.29 -41.70
CA GLN A 340 11.68 8.02 -42.26
C GLN A 340 13.12 7.80 -41.79
N ALA A 341 13.37 6.78 -40.97
CA ALA A 341 14.72 6.40 -40.57
C ALA A 341 14.91 4.88 -40.55
N ALA A 342 16.01 4.49 -41.17
CA ALA A 342 16.46 3.15 -41.50
C ALA A 342 16.57 2.19 -40.30
N MET A 343 16.24 0.91 -40.55
CA MET A 343 16.67 -0.21 -39.70
C MET A 343 17.86 -0.94 -40.34
N PRO A 344 18.90 -1.31 -39.55
CA PRO A 344 19.95 -2.18 -40.02
C PRO A 344 19.61 -3.66 -39.77
N ASN A 345 20.03 -4.44 -40.76
CA ASN A 345 20.09 -5.89 -40.81
C ASN A 345 21.14 -6.45 -39.83
N ALA A 346 20.73 -7.31 -38.89
CA ALA A 346 21.53 -8.29 -38.14
C ALA A 346 20.55 -9.16 -37.36
N GLY A 347 20.69 -10.47 -37.15
CA GLY A 347 21.72 -11.44 -37.45
C GLY A 347 21.17 -12.78 -36.95
N SER A 348 21.51 -13.83 -37.68
CA SER A 348 21.15 -15.21 -37.40
C SER A 348 21.61 -15.64 -36.00
N ALA A 349 20.71 -16.19 -35.18
CA ALA A 349 21.06 -16.96 -34.00
C ALA A 349 20.06 -18.12 -33.85
N ASP A 350 20.62 -19.33 -33.96
CA ASP A 350 19.97 -20.61 -33.71
C ASP A 350 19.28 -20.64 -32.35
N ASN A 351 17.98 -20.97 -32.34
CA ASN A 351 17.24 -21.23 -31.11
C ASN A 351 16.99 -22.76 -31.04
N PRO A 352 17.47 -23.46 -30.01
CA PRO A 352 17.33 -24.91 -29.93
C PRO A 352 15.87 -25.29 -29.65
N VAL A 353 15.36 -26.19 -30.48
CA VAL A 353 14.07 -26.87 -30.31
C VAL A 353 14.10 -27.68 -29.02
N ILE A 354 13.49 -27.15 -27.96
CA ILE A 354 13.20 -27.91 -26.74
C ILE A 354 11.93 -28.73 -26.99
N ARG A 355 12.10 -30.04 -27.18
CA ARG A 355 11.03 -31.03 -27.12
C ARG A 355 10.43 -31.06 -25.70
N PRO A 356 9.11 -30.86 -25.52
CA PRO A 356 8.48 -31.13 -24.24
C PRO A 356 8.34 -32.64 -24.06
N THR A 357 8.99 -33.16 -23.02
CA THR A 357 8.79 -34.51 -22.50
C THR A 357 7.38 -34.65 -21.97
N ALA A 358 6.69 -35.70 -22.41
CA ALA A 358 5.37 -36.11 -21.94
C ALA A 358 5.43 -36.50 -20.45
N GLY A 359 5.19 -35.52 -19.57
CA GLY A 359 4.87 -35.73 -18.17
C GLY A 359 3.35 -35.72 -18.02
N SER A 360 2.79 -36.82 -17.52
CA SER A 360 1.39 -36.96 -17.13
C SER A 360 1.01 -35.88 -16.11
N VAL A 361 0.27 -34.87 -16.55
CA VAL A 361 -0.35 -33.87 -15.67
C VAL A 361 -1.49 -34.56 -14.92
N PRO A 362 -1.52 -34.51 -13.58
CA PRO A 362 -2.62 -35.08 -12.82
C PRO A 362 -3.90 -34.32 -13.16
N GLU A 363 -4.93 -35.09 -13.53
CA GLU A 363 -6.30 -34.65 -13.78
C GLU A 363 -6.85 -33.96 -12.52
N ALA A 364 -6.62 -32.66 -12.43
CA ALA A 364 -7.09 -31.83 -11.34
C ALA A 364 -8.60 -31.69 -11.47
N SER A 365 -9.31 -32.56 -10.74
CA SER A 365 -10.73 -32.48 -10.43
C SER A 365 -11.19 -31.03 -10.34
N SER A 366 -11.96 -30.61 -11.33
CA SER A 366 -12.58 -29.29 -11.44
C SER A 366 -13.68 -29.19 -10.38
N ALA A 367 -13.28 -28.86 -9.15
CA ALA A 367 -14.22 -28.44 -8.13
C ALA A 367 -14.85 -27.11 -8.58
N SER A 368 -16.02 -27.20 -9.21
CA SER A 368 -16.86 -26.06 -9.54
C SER A 368 -17.16 -25.28 -8.26
N VAL A 369 -16.69 -24.04 -8.16
CA VAL A 369 -17.12 -23.11 -7.13
C VAL A 369 -18.66 -23.00 -7.26
N PRO A 370 -19.43 -23.32 -6.21
CA PRO A 370 -20.88 -23.37 -6.33
C PRO A 370 -21.43 -21.99 -6.68
N ALA A 371 -22.24 -21.91 -7.74
CA ALA A 371 -22.85 -20.68 -8.27
C ALA A 371 -23.50 -19.79 -7.18
N LYS A 372 -23.97 -20.41 -6.10
CA LYS A 372 -24.55 -19.76 -4.93
C LYS A 372 -23.61 -18.79 -4.19
N ILE A 373 -22.28 -18.98 -4.28
CA ILE A 373 -21.29 -18.05 -3.69
C ILE A 373 -21.08 -16.83 -4.59
N ARG A 374 -21.19 -17.01 -5.92
CA ARG A 374 -21.03 -15.93 -6.91
C ARG A 374 -22.17 -14.91 -6.85
N ASP A 375 -23.40 -15.39 -6.77
CA ASP A 375 -24.60 -14.52 -6.72
C ASP A 375 -24.68 -13.73 -5.40
N ALA A 376 -24.24 -14.34 -4.29
CA ALA A 376 -24.18 -13.67 -2.99
C ALA A 376 -23.12 -12.55 -2.96
N ALA A 377 -21.97 -12.75 -3.61
CA ALA A 377 -20.91 -11.75 -3.69
C ALA A 377 -21.31 -10.56 -4.58
N ALA A 378 -21.92 -10.82 -5.74
CA ALA A 378 -22.38 -9.75 -6.64
C ALA A 378 -23.46 -8.86 -6.00
N GLY A 379 -24.44 -9.45 -5.29
CA GLY A 379 -25.46 -8.68 -4.56
C GLY A 379 -24.93 -7.89 -3.36
N ALA A 380 -23.87 -8.38 -2.70
CA ALA A 380 -23.21 -7.65 -1.61
C ALA A 380 -22.41 -6.45 -2.12
N ILE A 381 -21.85 -6.51 -3.33
CA ILE A 381 -21.04 -5.42 -3.90
C ILE A 381 -21.92 -4.24 -4.34
N THR A 382 -23.11 -4.49 -4.92
CA THR A 382 -24.02 -3.43 -5.38
C THR A 382 -24.72 -2.70 -4.22
N THR A 383 -25.14 -3.44 -3.18
CA THR A 383 -25.75 -2.85 -1.98
C THR A 383 -24.79 -1.98 -1.18
N VAL A 384 -23.50 -2.31 -1.18
CA VAL A 384 -22.46 -1.47 -0.54
C VAL A 384 -22.16 -0.22 -1.36
N ASP A 385 -22.20 -0.27 -2.70
CA ASP A 385 -22.02 0.93 -3.55
C ASP A 385 -23.15 1.95 -3.35
N ASP A 386 -24.41 1.55 -3.38
CA ASP A 386 -25.52 2.50 -3.19
C ASP A 386 -25.53 3.09 -1.77
N LEU A 387 -25.14 2.31 -0.77
CA LEU A 387 -25.06 2.76 0.61
C LEU A 387 -23.91 3.76 0.78
N VAL A 388 -22.73 3.46 0.23
CA VAL A 388 -21.52 4.29 0.37
C VAL A 388 -21.59 5.56 -0.49
N THR A 389 -22.25 5.53 -1.66
CA THR A 389 -21.98 6.55 -2.68
C THR A 389 -22.72 7.89 -2.49
N ASN A 390 -23.95 7.96 -1.92
CA ASN A 390 -24.69 9.25 -1.98
C ASN A 390 -25.22 9.88 -0.68
N ARG A 391 -25.65 9.13 0.35
CA ARG A 391 -26.22 9.76 1.57
C ARG A 391 -25.47 9.43 2.85
N PHE A 392 -25.00 8.20 3.01
CA PHE A 392 -24.17 7.86 4.17
C PHE A 392 -22.80 8.54 4.10
N SER A 393 -22.23 8.72 2.91
CA SER A 393 -20.99 9.49 2.72
C SER A 393 -21.13 10.91 3.26
N LEU A 394 -22.24 11.60 2.95
CA LEU A 394 -22.52 12.95 3.46
C LEU A 394 -22.70 12.99 4.98
N ILE A 395 -23.42 12.02 5.55
CA ILE A 395 -23.60 11.94 7.01
C ILE A 395 -22.26 11.65 7.71
N LEU A 396 -21.47 10.70 7.21
CA LEU A 396 -20.14 10.39 7.75
C LEU A 396 -19.18 11.59 7.63
N LEU A 397 -19.24 12.29 6.51
CA LEU A 397 -18.47 13.52 6.30
C LEU A 397 -18.89 14.60 7.31
N ALA A 398 -20.19 14.82 7.50
CA ALA A 398 -20.71 15.75 8.50
C ALA A 398 -20.30 15.35 9.93
N ILE A 399 -20.40 14.08 10.31
CA ILE A 399 -19.94 13.57 11.61
C ILE A 399 -18.46 13.88 11.82
N SER A 400 -17.63 13.61 10.81
CA SER A 400 -16.19 13.84 10.85
C SER A 400 -15.88 15.34 11.02
N MET A 401 -16.60 16.20 10.30
CA MET A 401 -16.45 17.65 10.40
C MET A 401 -16.95 18.20 11.75
N GLY A 402 -18.03 17.65 12.31
CA GLY A 402 -18.50 17.98 13.65
C GLY A 402 -17.50 17.60 14.75
N ALA A 403 -16.93 16.40 14.65
CA ALA A 403 -15.84 16.00 15.53
C ALA A 403 -14.63 16.93 15.42
N LEU A 404 -14.22 17.28 14.20
CA LEU A 404 -13.10 18.18 13.94
C LEU A 404 -13.35 19.58 14.51
N GLY A 405 -14.53 20.15 14.29
CA GLY A 405 -14.92 21.45 14.85
C GLY A 405 -14.83 21.45 16.37
N SER A 406 -15.36 20.40 17.03
CA SER A 406 -15.28 20.25 18.49
C SER A 406 -13.84 20.11 18.98
N THR A 407 -13.01 19.33 18.29
CA THR A 407 -11.58 19.21 18.59
C THR A 407 -10.89 20.57 18.57
N ILE A 408 -11.08 21.37 17.50
CA ILE A 408 -10.48 22.69 17.41
C ILE A 408 -10.99 23.61 18.53
N SER A 409 -12.28 23.51 18.88
CA SER A 409 -12.86 24.23 20.02
C SER A 409 -12.19 23.88 21.35
N VAL A 410 -11.84 22.60 21.56
CA VAL A 410 -11.08 22.14 22.74
C VAL A 410 -9.68 22.74 22.74
N ILE A 411 -8.98 22.71 21.60
CA ILE A 411 -7.61 23.25 21.48
C ILE A 411 -7.59 24.76 21.77
N VAL A 412 -8.49 25.53 21.15
CA VAL A 412 -8.59 27.00 21.34
C VAL A 412 -8.88 27.37 22.79
N ARG A 413 -9.57 26.50 23.54
CA ARG A 413 -9.92 26.72 24.95
C ARG A 413 -9.07 25.90 25.92
N ALA A 414 -7.98 25.29 25.48
CA ALA A 414 -7.16 24.39 26.28
C ALA A 414 -6.69 25.05 27.59
N ASP A 415 -6.28 26.31 27.53
CA ASP A 415 -5.82 27.07 28.70
C ASP A 415 -6.90 27.20 29.78
N THR A 416 -8.15 27.43 29.38
CA THR A 416 -9.27 27.52 30.32
C THR A 416 -9.53 26.17 31.00
N PHE A 417 -9.44 25.05 30.26
CA PHE A 417 -9.61 23.72 30.86
C PHE A 417 -8.46 23.35 31.77
N ILE A 418 -7.23 23.76 31.45
CA ILE A 418 -6.07 23.54 32.31
C ILE A 418 -6.22 24.31 33.62
N GLN A 419 -6.64 25.58 33.57
CA GLN A 419 -6.90 26.38 34.77
C GLN A 419 -8.04 25.77 35.62
N GLN A 420 -9.13 25.34 34.97
CA GLN A 420 -10.26 24.73 35.67
C GLN A 420 -9.88 23.38 36.30
N ALA A 421 -9.10 22.56 35.60
CA ALA A 421 -8.64 21.27 36.11
C ALA A 421 -7.57 21.38 37.21
N GLN A 422 -6.96 22.55 37.41
CA GLN A 422 -6.18 22.80 38.63
C GLN A 422 -7.07 22.99 39.86
N GLN A 423 -8.34 23.36 39.69
CA GLN A 423 -9.30 23.58 40.77
C GLN A 423 -10.19 22.36 41.05
N SER A 424 -10.36 21.49 40.07
CA SER A 424 -11.19 20.28 40.15
C SER A 424 -10.39 19.07 39.68
N ASP A 425 -10.50 17.92 40.35
CA ASP A 425 -9.96 16.61 39.92
C ASP A 425 -10.62 16.07 38.63
N ASN A 426 -11.06 16.95 37.74
CA ASN A 426 -11.60 16.61 36.45
C ASN A 426 -10.50 16.03 35.58
N ASP A 427 -10.75 14.84 35.05
CA ASP A 427 -9.83 14.19 34.16
C ASP A 427 -9.83 14.90 32.79
N LEU A 428 -8.78 15.71 32.55
CA LEU A 428 -8.58 16.39 31.27
C LEU A 428 -8.52 15.41 30.10
N PHE A 429 -8.08 14.17 30.35
CA PHE A 429 -8.08 13.12 29.34
C PHE A 429 -9.50 12.85 28.84
N LEU A 430 -10.45 12.61 29.76
CA LEU A 430 -11.85 12.38 29.41
C LEU A 430 -12.47 13.61 28.72
N THR A 431 -12.07 14.82 29.13
CA THR A 431 -12.54 16.06 28.47
C THR A 431 -12.06 16.13 27.02
N GLY A 432 -10.80 15.80 26.75
CA GLY A 432 -10.24 15.75 25.40
C GLY A 432 -10.85 14.64 24.54
N PHE A 433 -11.14 13.47 25.14
CA PHE A 433 -11.68 12.31 24.46
C PHE A 433 -13.18 12.41 24.16
N PHE A 434 -14.01 12.84 25.13
CA PHE A 434 -15.47 12.79 25.00
C PHE A 434 -16.07 13.99 24.28
N ARG A 435 -15.43 15.16 24.30
CA ARG A 435 -16.00 16.34 23.66
C ARG A 435 -16.21 16.21 22.16
N PRO A 436 -15.28 15.66 21.38
CA PRO A 436 -15.53 15.40 19.97
C PRO A 436 -16.83 14.62 19.68
N PHE A 437 -17.24 13.70 20.55
CA PHE A 437 -18.54 13.02 20.42
C PHE A 437 -19.73 13.97 20.54
N VAL A 438 -19.65 14.93 21.47
CA VAL A 438 -20.68 15.98 21.59
C VAL A 438 -20.76 16.78 20.29
N GLY A 439 -19.60 17.10 19.70
CA GLY A 439 -19.53 17.75 18.38
C GLY A 439 -20.15 16.92 17.25
N MET A 440 -19.93 15.60 17.24
CA MET A 440 -20.60 14.71 16.28
C MET A 440 -22.11 14.72 16.44
N SER A 441 -22.61 14.59 17.67
CA SER A 441 -24.05 14.58 17.94
C SER A 441 -24.71 15.88 17.49
N PHE A 442 -24.06 17.02 17.73
CA PHE A 442 -24.54 18.32 17.26
C PHE A 442 -24.51 18.45 15.74
N ALA A 443 -23.48 17.95 15.07
CA ALA A 443 -23.44 17.91 13.62
C ALA A 443 -24.59 17.08 13.03
N ILE A 444 -24.84 15.87 13.55
CA ILE A 444 -25.95 15.02 13.10
C ILE A 444 -27.29 15.74 13.32
N PHE A 445 -27.49 16.34 14.49
CA PHE A 445 -28.69 17.10 14.80
C PHE A 445 -28.90 18.26 13.83
N CYS A 446 -27.88 19.09 13.57
CA CYS A 446 -27.99 20.20 12.63
C CYS A 446 -28.27 19.74 11.20
N VAL A 447 -27.61 18.67 10.73
CA VAL A 447 -27.91 18.09 9.41
C VAL A 447 -29.37 17.61 9.35
N ALA A 448 -29.87 16.96 10.39
CA ALA A 448 -31.26 16.51 10.45
C ALA A 448 -32.25 17.68 10.43
N LEU A 449 -31.97 18.79 11.13
CA LEU A 449 -32.82 19.98 11.09
C LEU A 449 -32.85 20.63 9.69
N VAL A 450 -31.71 20.66 9.01
CA VAL A 450 -31.59 21.18 7.65
C VAL A 450 -32.40 20.31 6.68
N GLU A 451 -32.24 18.98 6.74
CA GLU A 451 -33.01 18.03 5.92
C GLU A 451 -34.51 18.04 6.24
N ALA A 452 -34.89 18.33 7.48
CA ALA A 452 -36.28 18.47 7.89
C ALA A 452 -36.94 19.76 7.35
N GLY A 453 -36.20 20.63 6.67
CA GLY A 453 -36.71 21.89 6.14
C GLY A 453 -37.06 22.94 7.20
N ILE A 454 -36.58 22.76 8.44
CA ILE A 454 -36.80 23.74 9.53
C ILE A 454 -36.18 25.09 9.17
N PHE A 455 -35.17 25.08 8.29
CA PHE A 455 -34.50 26.26 7.77
C PHE A 455 -34.79 26.56 6.30
N SER A 456 -35.84 26.00 5.69
CA SER A 456 -36.17 26.24 4.26
C SER A 456 -36.40 27.73 3.93
N GLY A 457 -36.73 28.57 4.92
CA GLY A 457 -36.83 30.03 4.76
C GLY A 457 -35.50 30.79 4.85
N LEU A 458 -34.44 30.15 5.35
CA LEU A 458 -33.10 30.75 5.50
C LEU A 458 -32.12 30.22 4.44
N PHE A 459 -32.26 28.97 4.02
CA PHE A 459 -31.39 28.31 3.07
C PHE A 459 -32.22 27.68 1.96
N ASP A 460 -32.00 28.11 0.72
CA ASP A 460 -32.51 27.43 -0.46
C ASP A 460 -31.59 26.24 -0.78
N ILE A 461 -32.06 25.02 -0.43
CA ILE A 461 -31.31 23.76 -0.51
C ILE A 461 -31.74 22.96 -1.76
N ASP A 462 -33.00 23.10 -2.17
CA ASP A 462 -33.60 22.26 -3.22
C ASP A 462 -33.06 22.57 -4.62
N ASN A 463 -32.50 23.76 -4.83
CA ASN A 463 -31.97 24.20 -6.13
C ASN A 463 -30.42 24.15 -6.23
N ARG A 464 -29.74 23.52 -5.27
CA ARG A 464 -28.26 23.43 -5.27
C ARG A 464 -27.77 22.17 -5.95
N GLN A 465 -26.66 22.28 -6.70
CA GLN A 465 -25.94 21.11 -7.20
C GLN A 465 -25.44 20.25 -6.03
N ASP A 466 -25.30 18.93 -6.25
CA ASP A 466 -24.91 17.98 -5.20
C ASP A 466 -23.60 18.36 -4.49
N ALA A 467 -22.64 18.92 -5.24
CA ALA A 467 -21.37 19.40 -4.69
C ALA A 467 -21.55 20.58 -3.70
N ASP A 468 -22.40 21.56 -4.05
CA ASP A 468 -22.67 22.72 -3.19
C ASP A 468 -23.40 22.32 -1.91
N ARG A 469 -24.28 21.33 -2.00
CA ARG A 469 -24.97 20.74 -0.85
C ARG A 469 -24.00 20.05 0.10
N ALA A 470 -23.00 19.34 -0.43
CA ALA A 470 -21.96 18.70 0.38
C ALA A 470 -21.12 19.72 1.17
N TYR A 471 -20.64 20.78 0.50
CA TYR A 471 -19.88 21.85 1.18
C TYR A 471 -20.71 22.58 2.23
N PHE A 472 -22.00 22.78 1.98
CA PHE A 472 -22.92 23.35 2.96
C PHE A 472 -23.03 22.47 4.21
N TYR A 473 -23.21 21.15 4.06
CA TYR A 473 -23.24 20.23 5.19
C TYR A 473 -21.92 20.17 5.96
N VAL A 474 -20.79 20.19 5.25
CA VAL A 474 -19.46 20.26 5.86
C VAL A 474 -19.33 21.51 6.73
N ALA A 475 -19.69 22.67 6.19
CA ALA A 475 -19.58 23.94 6.89
C ALA A 475 -20.49 23.97 8.13
N ILE A 476 -21.77 23.61 8.00
CA ILE A 476 -22.70 23.66 9.13
C ILE A 476 -22.33 22.65 10.21
N ALA A 477 -21.91 21.43 9.83
CA ALA A 477 -21.48 20.40 10.76
C ALA A 477 -20.24 20.84 11.54
N PHE A 478 -19.25 21.41 10.85
CA PHE A 478 -18.05 21.96 11.48
C PHE A 478 -18.39 23.04 12.50
N VAL A 479 -19.22 24.03 12.11
CA VAL A 479 -19.58 25.13 13.01
C VAL A 479 -20.42 24.63 14.19
N ALA A 480 -21.33 23.68 13.98
CA ALA A 480 -22.11 23.04 15.04
C ALA A 480 -21.21 22.32 16.06
N GLY A 481 -20.18 21.61 15.58
CA GLY A 481 -19.18 20.98 16.43
C GLY A 481 -18.29 21.98 17.16
N PHE A 482 -17.92 23.08 16.49
CA PHE A 482 -17.05 24.11 17.05
C PHE A 482 -17.73 24.96 18.14
N SER A 483 -19.02 25.29 17.94
CA SER A 483 -19.75 26.23 18.78
C SER A 483 -20.94 25.60 19.48
N GLU A 484 -20.73 25.20 20.73
CA GLU A 484 -21.82 24.79 21.63
C GLU A 484 -22.89 25.88 21.79
N ARG A 485 -22.50 27.16 21.73
CA ARG A 485 -23.44 28.29 21.83
C ARG A 485 -24.38 28.35 20.63
N LEU A 486 -23.84 28.15 19.42
CA LEU A 486 -24.65 28.14 18.21
C LEU A 486 -25.72 27.06 18.29
N VAL A 487 -25.36 25.88 18.80
CA VAL A 487 -26.31 24.77 18.92
C VAL A 487 -27.44 25.10 19.89
N ARG A 488 -27.16 25.76 21.02
CA ARG A 488 -28.22 26.23 21.93
C ARG A 488 -29.16 27.22 21.25
N ASP A 489 -28.62 28.17 20.50
CA ASP A 489 -29.43 29.14 19.76
C ASP A 489 -30.30 28.45 18.69
N VAL A 490 -29.75 27.44 18.02
CA VAL A 490 -30.47 26.60 17.05
C VAL A 490 -31.58 25.80 17.71
N VAL A 491 -31.34 25.20 18.89
CA VAL A 491 -32.35 24.46 19.66
C VAL A 491 -33.49 25.40 20.08
N ILE A 492 -33.18 26.56 20.66
CA ILE A 492 -34.20 27.54 21.07
C ILE A 492 -35.05 27.99 19.88
N LYS A 493 -34.43 28.31 18.74
CA LYS A 493 -35.18 28.66 17.52
C LYS A 493 -36.04 27.51 17.00
N THR A 494 -35.56 26.28 17.13
CA THR A 494 -36.32 25.08 16.74
C THR A 494 -37.53 24.90 17.65
N GLU A 495 -37.36 25.07 18.96
CA GLU A 495 -38.45 25.05 19.94
C GLU A 495 -39.50 26.12 19.64
N ASP A 496 -39.08 27.37 19.37
CA ASP A 496 -39.99 28.46 19.00
C ASP A 496 -40.77 28.18 17.70
N THR A 497 -40.11 27.53 16.73
CA THR A 497 -40.75 27.16 15.46
C THR A 497 -41.76 26.03 15.64
N LEU A 498 -41.44 25.04 16.48
CA LEU A 498 -42.32 23.89 16.76
C LEU A 498 -43.48 24.23 17.70
N ALA A 499 -43.27 25.12 18.67
CA ALA A 499 -44.30 25.53 19.62
C ALA A 499 -45.40 26.39 18.98
N GLY A 500 -45.17 26.88 17.75
CA GLY A 500 -46.09 27.76 17.04
C GLY A 500 -46.11 29.18 17.65
N PRO A 501 -46.77 30.14 16.98
CA PRO A 501 -46.86 31.51 17.48
C PRO A 501 -47.56 31.52 18.84
N LYS A 502 -46.85 31.97 19.89
CA LYS A 502 -47.46 32.22 21.20
C LYS A 502 -48.67 33.13 21.00
N PRO A 503 -49.87 32.75 21.49
CA PRO A 503 -51.03 33.64 21.43
C PRO A 503 -50.67 34.94 22.13
N ARG A 504 -50.87 36.07 21.45
CA ARG A 504 -50.64 37.40 22.02
C ARG A 504 -51.71 37.61 23.08
N GLU A 505 -51.31 37.57 24.35
CA GLU A 505 -52.14 38.02 25.47
C GLU A 505 -52.27 39.55 25.50
#